data_AF-A0AB73AIU3-F1
#
_entry.id   AF-A0AB73AIU3-F1
#
_cell.length_a   1.000
_cell.length_b   1.000
_cell.length_c   1.000
_cell.angle_alpha   90.00
_cell.angle_beta   90.00
_cell.angle_gamma   90.00
#
_symmetry.space_group_name_H-M   'P 1'
#
loop_
_entity.id
_entity.type
_entity.pdbx_description
1 polymer ?
#
loop_
_entity_poly.entity_id
_entity_poly.type
_entity_poly.pdbx_seq_one_letter_code
_entity_poly.pdbx_strand_id
1 'polypeptide(L)'
;MRAIPEYTHWAAIYGSLLRPSVPLFVMMTGLLLLPVKKQPLGKFYKKRIYRVLFPFLIWSVLYSMFPWVTGVLGLPKEIIGDFFCYTQGQESQSLIDSLKDVAMIPFNFSHKENHMWYIYLLIGLYLYMPFFSAWIENADRKTKRAFLLIWIISLFIPYLKEYVANCLFERSGYVFGTDTWNEFGLFYYFAGFNGYLLLGHYVKKGNDWSLMKTFILCILMFAVGYYITYTGFSTTASNPNATETEMELFFTFCSPNVLLMTLATFLLLQKVVITNSTVIKVLANMTQCGFGIYMVHYFVVGPFFLLIGPSSLPIPLQVPLMAICIFLCSWAFTALIYKLMPRKAVWFMG
;
A
#
# COMPACT_ATOMS: atom_id res chain seq x y z
N MET A 1 10.60 -9.37 15.89
CA MET A 1 9.27 -8.92 16.37
C MET A 1 8.41 -10.00 17.02
N ARG A 2 8.47 -11.30 16.64
CA ARG A 2 7.69 -12.37 17.30
C ARG A 2 8.02 -12.63 18.79
N ALA A 3 9.13 -12.07 19.29
CA ALA A 3 9.64 -12.33 20.64
C ALA A 3 8.85 -11.62 21.77
N ILE A 4 8.01 -10.62 21.44
CA ILE A 4 7.22 -9.88 22.43
C ILE A 4 5.74 -9.95 22.06
N PRO A 5 4.93 -10.76 22.76
CA PRO A 5 3.52 -10.99 22.45
C PRO A 5 2.68 -9.70 22.36
N GLU A 6 3.01 -8.70 23.19
CA GLU A 6 2.30 -7.42 23.22
C GLU A 6 2.49 -6.62 21.92
N TYR A 7 3.71 -6.60 21.35
CA TYR A 7 3.95 -5.96 20.05
C TYR A 7 3.18 -6.64 18.93
N THR A 8 3.16 -7.98 18.91
CA THR A 8 2.40 -8.75 17.92
C THR A 8 0.90 -8.44 18.01
N HIS A 9 0.35 -8.33 19.23
CA HIS A 9 -1.05 -7.99 19.46
C HIS A 9 -1.41 -6.60 18.91
N TRP A 10 -0.64 -5.56 19.26
CA TRP A 10 -0.92 -4.20 18.77
C TRP A 10 -0.63 -4.04 17.28
N ALA A 11 0.38 -4.75 16.75
CA ALA A 11 0.63 -4.83 15.32
C ALA A 11 -0.58 -5.46 14.59
N ALA A 12 -1.21 -6.49 15.16
CA ALA A 12 -2.43 -7.07 14.59
C ALA A 12 -3.59 -6.07 14.59
N ILE A 13 -3.80 -5.33 15.69
CA ILE A 13 -4.86 -4.31 15.82
C ILE A 13 -4.67 -3.19 14.77
N TYR A 14 -3.55 -2.47 14.83
CA TYR A 14 -3.29 -1.34 13.93
C TYR A 14 -3.11 -1.80 12.48
N GLY A 15 -2.40 -2.92 12.29
CA GLY A 15 -2.19 -3.53 10.99
C GLY A 15 -3.51 -3.85 10.30
N SER A 16 -4.47 -4.45 11.03
CA SER A 16 -5.81 -4.73 10.51
C SER A 16 -6.59 -3.47 10.21
N LEU A 17 -6.61 -2.52 11.15
CA LEU A 17 -7.39 -1.28 11.06
C LEU A 17 -7.01 -0.45 9.82
N LEU A 18 -5.72 -0.43 9.49
CA LEU A 18 -5.16 0.41 8.43
C LEU A 18 -4.99 -0.33 7.08
N ARG A 19 -5.39 -1.60 6.96
CA ARG A 19 -5.36 -2.33 5.66
C ARG A 19 -6.05 -1.59 4.50
N PRO A 20 -7.15 -0.83 4.68
CA PRO A 20 -7.80 -0.10 3.60
C PRO A 20 -6.92 0.92 2.87
N SER A 21 -5.86 1.40 3.52
CA SER A 21 -5.06 2.55 3.06
C SER A 21 -4.55 2.38 1.63
N VAL A 22 -4.03 1.21 1.29
CA VAL A 22 -3.44 0.94 -0.04
C VAL A 22 -4.50 0.87 -1.15
N PRO A 23 -5.54 0.00 -1.07
CA PRO A 23 -6.58 -0.02 -2.09
C PRO A 23 -7.38 1.28 -2.19
N LEU A 24 -7.46 2.10 -1.14
CA LEU A 24 -8.02 3.46 -1.24
C LEU A 24 -7.24 4.35 -2.21
N PHE A 25 -5.91 4.30 -2.23
CA PHE A 25 -5.12 5.04 -3.23
C PHE A 25 -5.43 4.59 -4.66
N VAL A 26 -5.65 3.28 -4.87
CA VAL A 26 -6.03 2.74 -6.18
C VAL A 26 -7.43 3.16 -6.58
N MET A 27 -8.41 3.12 -5.66
CA MET A 27 -9.75 3.65 -5.90
C MET A 27 -9.73 5.14 -6.23
N MET A 28 -8.94 5.95 -5.51
CA MET A 28 -8.76 7.38 -5.80
C MET A 28 -8.14 7.62 -7.17
N THR A 29 -7.16 6.81 -7.55
CA THR A 29 -6.57 6.82 -8.90
C THR A 29 -7.65 6.59 -9.96
N GLY A 30 -8.53 5.60 -9.76
CA GLY A 30 -9.63 5.31 -10.65
C GLY A 30 -10.68 6.43 -10.71
N LEU A 31 -11.05 6.98 -9.56
CA LEU A 31 -11.98 8.10 -9.45
C LEU A 31 -11.48 9.34 -10.22
N LEU A 32 -10.20 9.67 -10.07
CA LEU A 32 -9.62 10.91 -10.60
C LEU A 32 -9.19 10.79 -12.07
N LEU A 33 -8.73 9.62 -12.50
CA LEU A 33 -8.11 9.46 -13.81
C LEU A 33 -8.99 8.79 -14.87
N LEU A 34 -10.05 8.08 -14.48
CA LEU A 34 -10.90 7.36 -15.44
C LEU A 34 -12.23 8.10 -15.75
N PRO A 35 -12.62 8.22 -17.04
CA PRO A 35 -11.82 7.84 -18.21
C PRO A 35 -10.66 8.83 -18.44
N VAL A 36 -9.57 8.32 -19.02
CA VAL A 36 -8.40 9.10 -19.42
C VAL A 36 -8.81 10.03 -20.55
N LYS A 37 -8.65 11.35 -20.34
CA LYS A 37 -8.91 12.35 -21.39
C LYS A 37 -8.14 12.02 -22.68
N LYS A 38 -8.80 12.16 -23.84
CA LYS A 38 -8.22 11.98 -25.17
C LYS A 38 -6.92 12.77 -25.31
N GLN A 39 -5.81 12.06 -25.42
CA GLN A 39 -4.47 12.60 -25.62
C GLN A 39 -3.55 11.51 -26.21
N PRO A 40 -2.43 11.87 -26.87
CA PRO A 40 -1.47 10.89 -27.34
C PRO A 40 -0.91 10.04 -26.19
N LEU A 41 -0.76 8.72 -26.40
CA LEU A 41 -0.26 7.78 -25.39
C LEU A 41 1.10 8.22 -24.81
N GLY A 42 2.04 8.63 -25.66
CA GLY A 42 3.34 9.12 -25.21
C GLY A 42 3.25 10.33 -24.26
N LYS A 43 2.29 11.24 -24.48
CA LYS A 43 2.05 12.40 -23.60
C LYS A 43 1.46 11.96 -22.25
N PHE A 44 0.58 10.97 -22.25
CA PHE A 44 0.02 10.40 -21.01
C PHE A 44 1.12 9.76 -20.15
N TYR A 45 1.93 8.87 -20.75
CA TYR A 45 2.99 8.15 -20.05
C TYR A 45 4.10 9.07 -19.56
N LYS A 46 4.64 9.93 -20.43
CA LYS A 46 5.71 10.86 -20.06
C LYS A 46 5.34 11.74 -18.87
N LYS A 47 4.09 12.22 -18.80
CA LYS A 47 3.63 13.06 -17.69
C LYS A 47 3.53 12.31 -16.35
N ARG A 48 3.13 11.04 -16.35
CA ARG A 48 2.81 10.28 -15.12
C ARG A 48 3.94 9.39 -14.67
N ILE A 49 4.49 8.61 -15.60
CA ILE A 49 5.58 7.69 -15.31
C ILE A 49 6.80 8.48 -14.87
N TYR A 50 7.20 9.57 -15.54
CA TYR A 50 8.41 10.30 -15.14
C TYR A 50 8.25 10.95 -13.76
N ARG A 51 7.04 11.43 -13.44
CA ARG A 51 6.76 12.02 -12.12
C ARG A 51 6.96 11.04 -10.97
N VAL A 52 6.79 9.74 -11.24
CA VAL A 52 6.91 8.68 -10.23
C VAL A 52 8.29 8.01 -10.31
N LEU A 53 8.78 7.75 -11.51
CA LEU A 53 9.98 6.97 -11.80
C LEU A 53 11.25 7.63 -11.26
N PHE A 54 11.44 8.93 -11.48
CA PHE A 54 12.68 9.59 -11.04
C PHE A 54 12.80 9.67 -9.52
N PRO A 55 11.78 10.14 -8.77
CA PRO A 55 11.81 10.06 -7.32
C PRO A 55 12.04 8.63 -6.83
N PHE A 56 11.33 7.65 -7.38
CA PHE A 56 11.50 6.24 -7.04
C PHE A 56 12.95 5.78 -7.19
N LEU A 57 13.56 5.97 -8.36
CA LEU A 57 14.95 5.55 -8.60
C LEU A 57 15.93 6.24 -7.65
N ILE A 58 15.75 7.54 -7.40
CA ILE A 58 16.66 8.30 -6.52
C ILE A 58 16.54 7.78 -5.08
N TRP A 59 15.32 7.69 -4.55
CA TRP A 59 15.10 7.23 -3.18
C TRP A 59 15.49 5.76 -3.00
N SER A 60 15.22 4.91 -3.98
CA SER A 60 15.64 3.52 -3.92
C SER A 60 17.15 3.36 -3.87
N VAL A 61 17.88 4.11 -4.70
CA VAL A 61 19.35 4.15 -4.59
C VAL A 61 19.78 4.60 -3.20
N LEU A 62 19.15 5.64 -2.62
CA LEU A 62 19.49 6.08 -1.26
C LEU A 62 19.26 4.97 -0.23
N TYR A 63 18.13 4.26 -0.29
CA TYR A 63 17.85 3.14 0.62
C TYR A 63 18.84 1.98 0.44
N SER A 64 19.15 1.58 -0.79
CA SER A 64 20.11 0.52 -1.09
C SER A 64 21.54 0.86 -0.64
N MET A 65 21.92 2.14 -0.70
CA MET A 65 23.26 2.61 -0.30
C MET A 65 23.39 2.84 1.22
N PHE A 66 22.28 2.86 1.97
CA PHE A 66 22.29 3.14 3.41
C PHE A 66 23.25 2.24 4.22
N PRO A 67 23.27 0.89 4.05
CA PRO A 67 24.22 0.02 4.75
C PRO A 67 25.68 0.37 4.49
N TRP A 68 26.04 0.68 3.25
CA TRP A 68 27.41 1.08 2.93
C TRP A 68 27.77 2.40 3.63
N VAL A 69 26.86 3.37 3.63
CA VAL A 69 27.05 4.64 4.33
C VAL A 69 27.24 4.43 5.83
N THR A 70 26.46 3.55 6.46
CA THR A 70 26.64 3.25 7.89
C THR A 70 27.99 2.57 8.17
N GLY A 71 28.47 1.71 7.27
CA GLY A 71 29.80 1.12 7.36
C GLY A 71 30.94 2.14 7.25
N VAL A 72 30.84 3.08 6.30
CA VAL A 72 31.81 4.18 6.14
C VAL A 72 31.85 5.09 7.39
N LEU A 73 30.71 5.30 8.02
CA LEU A 73 30.59 6.07 9.26
C LEU A 73 31.02 5.29 10.51
N GLY A 74 31.40 4.01 10.39
CA GLY A 74 31.80 3.15 11.50
C GLY A 74 30.65 2.77 12.44
N LEU A 75 29.39 2.82 11.95
CA LEU A 75 28.21 2.49 12.73
C LEU A 75 27.99 0.97 12.80
N PRO A 76 27.44 0.46 13.92
CA PRO A 76 27.10 -0.96 14.08
C PRO A 76 26.07 -1.42 13.02
N LYS A 77 26.12 -2.69 12.62
CA LYS A 77 25.21 -3.25 11.60
C LYS A 77 23.76 -3.27 12.06
N GLU A 78 23.56 -3.41 13.36
CA GLU A 78 22.27 -3.46 14.04
C GLU A 78 21.42 -2.23 13.71
N ILE A 79 22.05 -1.07 13.45
CA ILE A 79 21.35 0.18 13.09
C ILE A 79 20.51 0.05 11.82
N ILE A 80 20.88 -0.87 10.91
CA ILE A 80 20.13 -1.11 9.68
C ILE A 80 18.76 -1.72 10.03
N GLY A 81 18.76 -2.69 10.95
CA GLY A 81 17.56 -3.32 11.51
C GLY A 81 16.67 -2.33 12.25
N ASP A 82 17.27 -1.39 12.97
CA ASP A 82 16.54 -0.34 13.70
C ASP A 82 15.85 0.66 12.74
N PHE A 83 16.45 0.92 11.58
CA PHE A 83 15.88 1.82 10.57
C PHE A 83 14.82 1.16 9.71
N PHE A 84 15.02 -0.12 9.35
CA PHE A 84 14.17 -0.81 8.39
C PHE A 84 13.62 -2.11 8.97
N CYS A 85 12.33 -2.12 9.29
CA CYS A 85 11.70 -3.20 10.08
C CYS A 85 11.64 -4.58 9.40
N TYR A 86 11.94 -4.68 8.10
CA TYR A 86 12.05 -5.94 7.36
C TYR A 86 13.51 -6.42 7.18
N THR A 87 14.46 -5.75 7.82
CA THR A 87 15.87 -6.13 7.86
C THR A 87 16.22 -6.71 9.23
N GLN A 88 17.23 -7.58 9.29
CA GLN A 88 17.58 -8.36 10.49
C GLN A 88 18.77 -7.79 11.27
N GLY A 89 19.35 -6.65 10.83
CA GLY A 89 20.51 -6.02 11.46
C GLY A 89 21.82 -6.78 11.24
N GLN A 90 21.84 -7.71 10.29
CA GLN A 90 23.01 -8.53 9.91
C GLN A 90 23.46 -8.27 8.46
N GLU A 91 22.90 -7.26 7.84
CA GLU A 91 23.14 -6.89 6.45
C GLU A 91 24.60 -6.50 6.25
N SER A 92 25.12 -6.82 5.06
CA SER A 92 26.44 -6.40 4.66
C SER A 92 26.49 -4.87 4.54
N GLN A 93 27.54 -4.27 5.10
CA GLN A 93 27.88 -2.85 4.91
C GLN A 93 28.89 -2.66 3.76
N SER A 94 29.09 -3.69 2.93
CA SER A 94 30.01 -3.59 1.78
C SER A 94 29.41 -2.76 0.65
N LEU A 95 30.25 -1.99 -0.04
CA LEU A 95 29.81 -1.24 -1.22
C LEU A 95 29.28 -2.16 -2.32
N ILE A 96 29.90 -3.32 -2.51
CA ILE A 96 29.53 -4.27 -3.57
C ILE A 96 28.12 -4.79 -3.37
N ASP A 97 27.72 -5.08 -2.13
CA ASP A 97 26.39 -5.59 -1.84
C ASP A 97 25.32 -4.50 -1.98
N SER A 98 25.61 -3.26 -1.57
CA SER A 98 24.74 -2.11 -1.86
C SER A 98 24.57 -1.87 -3.37
N LEU A 99 25.63 -2.03 -4.17
CA LEU A 99 25.56 -1.90 -5.63
C LEU A 99 24.75 -3.04 -6.28
N LYS A 100 24.79 -4.26 -5.72
CA LYS A 100 23.90 -5.35 -6.16
C LYS A 100 22.43 -4.99 -5.91
N ASP A 101 22.11 -4.46 -4.73
CA ASP A 101 20.75 -4.00 -4.43
C ASP A 101 20.30 -2.91 -5.41
N VAL A 102 21.17 -1.94 -5.72
CA VAL A 102 20.90 -0.91 -6.75
C VAL A 102 20.64 -1.53 -8.12
N ALA A 103 21.44 -2.53 -8.53
CA ALA A 103 21.27 -3.22 -9.80
C ALA A 103 19.96 -4.03 -9.87
N MET A 104 19.40 -4.43 -8.72
CA MET A 104 18.15 -5.18 -8.63
C MET A 104 16.89 -4.31 -8.74
N ILE A 105 16.99 -2.98 -8.56
CA ILE A 105 15.84 -2.05 -8.60
C ILE A 105 14.94 -2.24 -9.84
N PRO A 106 15.43 -2.45 -11.08
CA PRO A 106 14.55 -2.67 -12.23
C PRO A 106 13.69 -3.95 -12.13
N PHE A 107 14.12 -4.92 -11.33
CA PHE A 107 13.49 -6.24 -11.20
C PHE A 107 12.66 -6.38 -9.93
N ASN A 108 13.15 -5.88 -8.80
CA ASN A 108 12.44 -5.93 -7.52
C ASN A 108 12.97 -4.90 -6.50
N PHE A 109 12.16 -4.60 -5.49
CA PHE A 109 12.56 -3.77 -4.36
C PHE A 109 13.36 -4.57 -3.33
N SER A 110 14.21 -3.90 -2.55
CA SER A 110 14.93 -4.53 -1.45
C SER A 110 14.14 -4.49 -0.13
N HIS A 111 14.48 -5.36 0.84
CA HIS A 111 13.84 -5.34 2.17
C HIS A 111 14.03 -4.02 2.94
N LYS A 112 15.03 -3.21 2.56
CA LYS A 112 15.34 -1.90 3.15
C LYS A 112 14.31 -0.83 2.76
N GLU A 113 13.55 -1.08 1.72
CA GLU A 113 12.61 -0.14 1.11
C GLU A 113 11.29 -0.84 0.76
N ASN A 114 10.86 -1.78 1.60
CA ASN A 114 9.73 -2.66 1.34
C ASN A 114 8.51 -1.93 0.74
N HIS A 115 8.18 -0.73 1.25
CA HIS A 115 7.07 0.10 0.80
C HIS A 115 7.10 0.36 -0.71
N MET A 116 8.28 0.46 -1.35
CA MET A 116 8.47 0.72 -2.77
C MET A 116 7.80 -0.27 -3.72
N TRP A 117 7.39 -1.45 -3.23
CA TRP A 117 6.53 -2.39 -3.97
C TRP A 117 5.32 -1.69 -4.64
N TYR A 118 4.75 -0.70 -3.96
CA TYR A 118 3.57 0.03 -4.45
C TYR A 118 3.88 0.87 -5.70
N ILE A 119 5.13 1.28 -5.91
CA ILE A 119 5.52 2.04 -7.11
C ILE A 119 5.51 1.15 -8.35
N TYR A 120 5.97 -0.10 -8.24
CA TYR A 120 5.86 -1.08 -9.32
C TYR A 120 4.40 -1.31 -9.71
N LEU A 121 3.53 -1.48 -8.69
CA LEU A 121 2.09 -1.57 -8.89
C LEU A 121 1.55 -0.33 -9.61
N LEU A 122 1.90 0.88 -9.15
CA LEU A 122 1.40 2.13 -9.70
C LEU A 122 1.83 2.35 -11.15
N ILE A 123 3.09 2.04 -11.48
CA ILE A 123 3.59 2.07 -12.87
C ILE A 123 2.80 1.08 -13.72
N GLY A 124 2.59 -0.15 -13.24
CA GLY A 124 1.77 -1.15 -13.93
C GLY A 124 0.33 -0.66 -14.18
N LEU A 125 -0.31 -0.04 -13.18
CA LEU A 125 -1.63 0.56 -13.34
C LEU A 125 -1.61 1.69 -14.38
N TYR A 126 -0.58 2.55 -14.40
CA TYR A 126 -0.46 3.58 -15.43
C TYR A 126 -0.28 3.00 -16.82
N LEU A 127 0.54 1.96 -17.00
CA LEU A 127 0.70 1.28 -18.29
C LEU A 127 -0.64 0.73 -18.81
N TYR A 128 -1.41 0.08 -17.92
CA TYR A 128 -2.72 -0.50 -18.22
C TYR A 128 -3.83 0.54 -18.50
N MET A 129 -3.76 1.70 -17.84
CA MET A 129 -4.88 2.64 -17.75
C MET A 129 -5.46 3.15 -19.08
N PRO A 130 -4.68 3.53 -20.11
CA PRO A 130 -5.25 4.00 -21.37
C PRO A 130 -6.09 2.93 -22.08
N PHE A 131 -5.64 1.68 -22.05
CA PHE A 131 -6.36 0.55 -22.65
C PHE A 131 -7.64 0.25 -21.90
N PHE A 132 -7.56 0.21 -20.56
CA PHE A 132 -8.74 0.02 -19.72
C PHE A 132 -9.74 1.16 -19.87
N SER A 133 -9.25 2.39 -20.01
CA SER A 133 -10.08 3.56 -20.24
C SER A 133 -10.86 3.47 -21.54
N ALA A 134 -10.26 2.96 -22.63
CA ALA A 134 -10.96 2.79 -23.90
C ALA A 134 -12.17 1.85 -23.77
N TRP A 135 -12.05 0.78 -22.98
CA TRP A 135 -13.18 -0.07 -22.64
C TRP A 135 -14.18 0.67 -21.73
N ILE A 136 -13.73 1.37 -20.69
CA ILE A 136 -14.61 2.11 -19.76
C ILE A 136 -15.47 3.17 -20.46
N GLU A 137 -14.93 3.86 -21.47
CA GLU A 137 -15.66 4.87 -22.23
C GLU A 137 -16.86 4.29 -22.98
N ASN A 138 -16.72 3.07 -23.50
CA ASN A 138 -17.76 2.40 -24.28
C ASN A 138 -18.66 1.48 -23.43
N ALA A 139 -18.14 0.97 -22.31
CA ALA A 139 -18.86 0.02 -21.47
C ALA A 139 -20.02 0.68 -20.73
N ASP A 140 -21.19 0.06 -20.82
CA ASP A 140 -22.37 0.48 -20.07
C ASP A 140 -22.23 0.12 -18.58
N ARG A 141 -23.23 0.51 -17.78
CA ARG A 141 -23.21 0.24 -16.34
C ARG A 141 -23.36 -1.26 -16.02
N LYS A 142 -24.01 -2.06 -16.87
CA LYS A 142 -24.23 -3.49 -16.66
C LYS A 142 -22.92 -4.26 -16.88
N THR A 143 -22.18 -3.98 -17.94
CA THR A 143 -20.88 -4.59 -18.23
C THR A 143 -19.86 -4.27 -17.14
N LYS A 144 -19.84 -3.02 -16.64
CA LYS A 144 -18.99 -2.64 -15.50
C LYS A 144 -19.34 -3.42 -14.23
N ARG A 145 -20.64 -3.64 -13.97
CA ARG A 145 -21.09 -4.50 -12.85
C ARG A 145 -20.66 -5.94 -13.03
N ALA A 146 -20.81 -6.50 -14.23
CA ALA A 146 -20.38 -7.87 -14.53
C ALA A 146 -18.88 -8.05 -14.27
N PHE A 147 -18.05 -7.12 -14.73
CA PHE A 147 -16.61 -7.13 -14.44
C PHE A 147 -16.35 -7.11 -12.93
N LEU A 148 -16.99 -6.19 -12.19
CA LEU A 148 -16.82 -6.10 -10.73
C LEU A 148 -17.30 -7.35 -9.99
N LEU A 149 -18.36 -8.03 -10.48
CA LEU A 149 -18.81 -9.30 -9.90
C LEU A 149 -17.78 -10.41 -10.08
N ILE A 150 -17.20 -10.54 -11.29
CA ILE A 150 -16.13 -11.51 -11.55
C ILE A 150 -14.90 -11.19 -10.69
N TRP A 151 -14.54 -9.90 -10.57
CA TRP A 151 -13.46 -9.47 -9.69
C TRP A 151 -13.74 -9.79 -8.23
N ILE A 152 -14.96 -9.53 -7.71
CA ILE A 152 -15.34 -9.87 -6.33
C ILE A 152 -15.16 -11.37 -6.08
N ILE A 153 -15.56 -12.23 -7.04
CA ILE A 153 -15.32 -13.68 -6.94
C ILE A 153 -13.81 -13.97 -6.87
N SER A 154 -13.00 -13.29 -7.68
CA SER A 154 -11.54 -13.47 -7.65
C SER A 154 -10.88 -13.06 -6.33
N LEU A 155 -11.50 -12.20 -5.51
CA LEU A 155 -10.97 -11.82 -4.20
C LEU A 155 -10.96 -12.98 -3.20
N PHE A 156 -11.71 -14.05 -3.46
CA PHE A 156 -11.70 -15.26 -2.63
C PHE A 156 -10.56 -16.21 -2.97
N ILE A 157 -9.82 -15.98 -4.07
CA ILE A 157 -8.71 -16.85 -4.50
C ILE A 157 -7.70 -17.11 -3.37
N PRO A 158 -7.21 -16.12 -2.61
CA PRO A 158 -6.26 -16.38 -1.51
C PRO A 158 -6.82 -17.38 -0.48
N TYR A 159 -8.08 -17.22 -0.08
CA TYR A 159 -8.75 -18.13 0.86
C TYR A 159 -8.98 -19.52 0.27
N LEU A 160 -9.34 -19.61 -1.02
CA LEU A 160 -9.53 -20.89 -1.69
C LEU A 160 -8.21 -21.65 -1.81
N LYS A 161 -7.09 -20.98 -2.06
CA LYS A 161 -5.77 -21.60 -2.07
C LYS A 161 -5.43 -22.20 -0.70
N GLU A 162 -5.64 -21.42 0.36
CA GLU A 162 -5.29 -21.85 1.71
C GLU A 162 -6.19 -22.95 2.26
N TYR A 163 -7.51 -22.76 2.22
CA TYR A 163 -8.45 -23.60 2.96
C TYR A 163 -9.15 -24.67 2.12
N VAL A 164 -9.16 -24.53 0.80
CA VAL A 164 -9.87 -25.46 -0.09
C VAL A 164 -8.88 -26.31 -0.87
N ALA A 165 -7.92 -25.69 -1.54
CA ALA A 165 -6.98 -26.42 -2.38
C ALA A 165 -6.09 -27.35 -1.56
N ASN A 166 -5.52 -26.86 -0.45
CA ASN A 166 -4.67 -27.65 0.43
C ASN A 166 -5.42 -28.79 1.14
N CYS A 167 -6.75 -28.70 1.28
CA CYS A 167 -7.57 -29.74 1.91
C CYS A 167 -8.14 -30.76 0.92
N LEU A 168 -8.50 -30.33 -0.30
CA LEU A 168 -9.15 -31.18 -1.29
C LEU A 168 -8.18 -31.83 -2.28
N PHE A 169 -6.99 -31.24 -2.46
CA PHE A 169 -6.00 -31.74 -3.41
C PHE A 169 -4.65 -31.88 -2.72
N GLU A 170 -3.96 -33.00 -2.95
CA GLU A 170 -2.54 -33.17 -2.54
C GLU A 170 -1.60 -32.20 -3.28
N ARG A 171 -2.13 -31.40 -4.22
CA ARG A 171 -1.42 -30.38 -4.97
C ARG A 171 -1.53 -29.02 -4.26
N SER A 172 -0.44 -28.63 -3.61
CA SER A 172 -0.21 -27.36 -2.91
C SER A 172 -0.85 -26.13 -3.58
N GLY A 173 -1.91 -25.58 -2.98
CA GLY A 173 -2.38 -24.21 -3.22
C GLY A 173 -2.81 -23.83 -4.64
N TYR A 174 -2.98 -24.79 -5.55
CA TYR A 174 -3.32 -24.52 -6.95
C TYR A 174 -4.84 -24.49 -7.16
N VAL A 175 -5.34 -23.43 -7.80
CA VAL A 175 -6.76 -23.26 -8.09
C VAL A 175 -6.96 -22.70 -9.50
N PHE A 176 -8.09 -23.04 -10.12
CA PHE A 176 -8.51 -22.43 -11.39
C PHE A 176 -7.47 -22.51 -12.52
N GLY A 177 -6.72 -23.61 -12.59
CA GLY A 177 -5.74 -23.87 -13.66
C GLY A 177 -4.35 -23.30 -13.41
N THR A 178 -4.04 -22.75 -12.23
CA THR A 178 -2.67 -22.40 -11.87
C THR A 178 -1.83 -23.64 -11.56
N ASP A 179 -0.54 -23.63 -11.86
CA ASP A 179 0.44 -24.67 -11.52
C ASP A 179 1.85 -24.04 -11.42
N THR A 180 2.85 -24.81 -11.02
CA THR A 180 4.29 -24.48 -11.06
C THR A 180 4.76 -23.90 -12.39
N TRP A 181 4.16 -24.33 -13.49
CA TRP A 181 4.48 -23.91 -14.87
C TRP A 181 3.43 -22.95 -15.46
N ASN A 182 2.35 -22.64 -14.74
CA ASN A 182 1.30 -21.73 -15.21
C ASN A 182 0.76 -20.84 -14.08
N GLU A 183 1.14 -19.57 -14.07
CA GLU A 183 0.61 -18.59 -13.12
C GLU A 183 -0.71 -17.94 -13.62
N PHE A 184 -1.07 -18.15 -14.89
CA PHE A 184 -2.18 -17.48 -15.57
C PHE A 184 -3.48 -18.30 -15.51
N GLY A 185 -4.09 -18.36 -14.31
CA GLY A 185 -5.36 -19.06 -14.08
C GLY A 185 -6.61 -18.32 -14.61
N LEU A 186 -7.79 -18.95 -14.44
CA LEU A 186 -9.10 -18.47 -14.96
C LEU A 186 -9.38 -16.99 -14.73
N PHE A 187 -9.05 -16.47 -13.54
CA PHE A 187 -9.35 -15.11 -13.12
C PHE A 187 -8.20 -14.12 -13.31
N TYR A 188 -7.09 -14.52 -13.94
CA TYR A 188 -5.85 -13.72 -14.00
C TYR A 188 -6.09 -12.27 -14.46
N TYR A 189 -6.88 -12.06 -15.52
CA TYR A 189 -7.19 -10.72 -16.05
C TYR A 189 -8.24 -9.94 -15.26
N PHE A 190 -8.99 -10.61 -14.39
CA PHE A 190 -10.03 -9.99 -13.56
C PHE A 190 -9.56 -9.74 -12.13
N ALA A 191 -8.46 -10.36 -11.69
CA ALA A 191 -7.95 -10.31 -10.32
C ALA A 191 -7.02 -9.12 -10.03
N GLY A 192 -6.79 -8.84 -8.76
CA GLY A 192 -5.83 -7.82 -8.32
C GLY A 192 -6.41 -6.41 -8.26
N PHE A 193 -5.52 -5.41 -8.34
CA PHE A 193 -5.85 -4.01 -8.08
C PHE A 193 -6.67 -3.32 -9.18
N ASN A 194 -6.78 -3.92 -10.38
CA ASN A 194 -7.59 -3.33 -11.46
C ASN A 194 -9.08 -3.20 -11.08
N GLY A 195 -9.59 -4.11 -10.25
CA GLY A 195 -10.97 -4.04 -9.79
C GLY A 195 -11.20 -2.90 -8.80
N TYR A 196 -10.23 -2.58 -7.93
CA TYR A 196 -10.27 -1.34 -7.12
C TYR A 196 -10.24 -0.09 -8.00
N LEU A 197 -9.43 -0.10 -9.07
CA LEU A 197 -9.37 1.00 -10.03
C LEU A 197 -10.73 1.23 -10.69
N LEU A 198 -11.41 0.17 -11.15
CA LEU A 198 -12.76 0.26 -11.69
C LEU A 198 -13.78 0.66 -10.63
N LEU A 199 -13.70 0.10 -9.42
CA LEU A 199 -14.64 0.35 -8.34
C LEU A 199 -14.65 1.83 -7.96
N GLY A 200 -13.48 2.45 -7.82
CA GLY A 200 -13.34 3.88 -7.56
C GLY A 200 -13.98 4.75 -8.64
N HIS A 201 -13.79 4.39 -9.92
CA HIS A 201 -14.50 5.04 -11.03
C HIS A 201 -16.02 4.81 -10.97
N TYR A 202 -16.44 3.59 -10.65
CA TYR A 202 -17.84 3.15 -10.67
C TYR A 202 -18.69 3.84 -9.58
N VAL A 203 -18.12 4.04 -8.39
CA VAL A 203 -18.80 4.68 -7.24
C VAL A 203 -18.50 6.19 -7.13
N LYS A 204 -17.82 6.79 -8.11
CA LYS A 204 -17.39 8.20 -8.06
C LYS A 204 -18.53 9.22 -7.91
N LYS A 205 -19.71 8.91 -8.44
CA LYS A 205 -20.89 9.79 -8.33
C LYS A 205 -21.55 9.74 -6.95
N GLY A 206 -21.04 8.90 -6.05
CA GLY A 206 -21.63 8.65 -4.74
C GLY A 206 -22.92 7.85 -4.82
N ASN A 207 -23.67 7.93 -3.72
CA ASN A 207 -24.98 7.31 -3.53
C ASN A 207 -25.98 8.36 -3.03
N ASP A 208 -27.26 8.05 -3.21
CA ASP A 208 -28.42 8.80 -2.74
C ASP A 208 -28.79 8.47 -1.28
N TRP A 209 -27.93 7.75 -0.55
CA TRP A 209 -28.22 7.38 0.83
C TRP A 209 -28.10 8.57 1.77
N SER A 210 -28.99 8.63 2.77
CA SER A 210 -28.89 9.56 3.89
C SER A 210 -27.57 9.35 4.65
N LEU A 211 -27.15 10.36 5.42
CA LEU A 211 -25.92 10.29 6.22
C LEU A 211 -25.98 9.11 7.21
N MET A 212 -27.11 8.95 7.91
CA MET A 212 -27.29 7.85 8.88
C MET A 212 -27.27 6.48 8.21
N LYS A 213 -27.96 6.32 7.06
CA LYS A 213 -27.93 5.05 6.31
C LYS A 213 -26.51 4.71 5.86
N THR A 214 -25.77 5.71 5.36
CA THR A 214 -24.37 5.54 4.94
C THR A 214 -23.51 5.12 6.13
N PHE A 215 -23.64 5.82 7.26
CA PHE A 215 -22.89 5.55 8.48
C PHE A 215 -23.09 4.13 9.00
N ILE A 216 -24.35 3.70 9.16
CA ILE A 216 -24.69 2.37 9.66
C ILE A 216 -24.13 1.28 8.73
N LEU A 217 -24.39 1.36 7.43
CA LEU A 217 -23.92 0.35 6.48
C LEU A 217 -22.39 0.28 6.41
N CYS A 218 -21.72 1.44 6.41
CA CYS A 218 -20.26 1.46 6.35
C CYS A 218 -19.63 0.93 7.64
N ILE A 219 -20.19 1.23 8.82
CA ILE A 219 -19.72 0.65 10.08
C ILE A 219 -19.88 -0.87 10.09
N LEU A 220 -21.04 -1.39 9.67
CA LEU A 220 -21.25 -2.83 9.61
C LEU A 220 -20.25 -3.51 8.66
N MET A 221 -20.07 -2.96 7.45
CA MET A 221 -19.08 -3.46 6.49
C MET A 221 -17.66 -3.41 7.05
N PHE A 222 -17.26 -2.28 7.65
CA PHE A 222 -15.94 -2.10 8.23
C PHE A 222 -15.71 -3.05 9.41
N ALA A 223 -16.70 -3.20 10.30
CA ALA A 223 -16.62 -4.10 11.45
C ALA A 223 -16.46 -5.56 11.03
N VAL A 224 -17.23 -6.03 10.02
CA VAL A 224 -17.10 -7.39 9.49
C VAL A 224 -15.72 -7.60 8.86
N GLY A 225 -15.28 -6.69 8.00
CA GLY A 225 -13.97 -6.79 7.37
C GLY A 225 -12.83 -6.72 8.39
N TYR A 226 -12.92 -5.83 9.37
CA TYR A 226 -11.94 -5.70 10.45
C TYR A 226 -11.90 -6.95 11.31
N TYR A 227 -13.05 -7.49 11.71
CA TYR A 227 -13.14 -8.71 12.50
C TYR A 227 -12.43 -9.87 11.82
N ILE A 228 -12.73 -10.14 10.53
CA ILE A 228 -12.07 -11.20 9.75
C ILE A 228 -10.55 -10.97 9.67
N THR A 229 -10.14 -9.73 9.35
CA THR A 229 -8.72 -9.36 9.20
C THR A 229 -7.95 -9.56 10.51
N TYR A 230 -8.48 -9.02 11.62
CA TYR A 230 -7.86 -9.03 12.93
C TYR A 230 -7.83 -10.42 13.54
N THR A 231 -8.98 -11.12 13.56
CA THR A 231 -9.06 -12.45 14.18
C THR A 231 -8.28 -13.47 13.38
N GLY A 232 -8.33 -13.42 12.05
CA GLY A 232 -7.54 -14.27 11.19
C GLY A 232 -6.04 -14.09 11.41
N PHE A 233 -5.55 -12.84 11.29
CA PHE A 233 -4.13 -12.56 11.53
C PHE A 233 -3.70 -12.94 12.95
N SER A 234 -4.48 -12.56 13.97
CA SER A 234 -4.12 -12.83 15.38
C SER A 234 -4.11 -14.32 15.71
N THR A 235 -5.03 -15.10 15.14
CA THR A 235 -5.09 -16.55 15.34
C THR A 235 -3.93 -17.24 14.64
N THR A 236 -3.58 -16.81 13.43
CA THR A 236 -2.43 -17.37 12.72
C THR A 236 -1.12 -16.97 13.39
N ALA A 237 -0.99 -15.71 13.83
CA ALA A 237 0.20 -15.21 14.50
C ALA A 237 0.44 -15.83 15.89
N SER A 238 -0.60 -16.34 16.55
CA SER A 238 -0.47 -17.07 17.81
C SER A 238 -0.06 -18.53 17.63
N ASN A 239 -0.17 -19.08 16.41
CA ASN A 239 0.32 -20.41 16.07
C ASN A 239 1.85 -20.36 15.79
N PRO A 240 2.71 -21.00 16.61
CA PRO A 240 4.15 -20.97 16.39
C PRO A 240 4.60 -21.61 15.08
N ASN A 241 3.80 -22.54 14.56
CA ASN A 241 4.10 -23.28 13.32
C ASN A 241 3.60 -22.57 12.06
N ALA A 242 2.90 -21.43 12.21
CA ALA A 242 2.39 -20.70 11.06
C ALA A 242 3.52 -20.01 10.28
N THR A 243 3.43 -20.15 8.97
CA THR A 243 4.25 -19.48 7.97
C THR A 243 3.87 -18.00 7.86
N GLU A 244 4.77 -17.19 7.31
CA GLU A 244 4.47 -15.78 7.03
C GLU A 244 3.35 -15.62 6.00
N THR A 245 3.28 -16.52 5.01
CA THR A 245 2.22 -16.53 3.99
C THR A 245 0.83 -16.72 4.60
N GLU A 246 0.68 -17.66 5.55
CA GLU A 246 -0.60 -17.88 6.24
C GLU A 246 -1.02 -16.66 7.07
N MET A 247 -0.08 -15.93 7.67
CA MET A 247 -0.39 -14.68 8.39
C MET A 247 -0.80 -13.58 7.41
N GLU A 248 -0.04 -13.39 6.33
CA GLU A 248 -0.29 -12.35 5.32
C GLU A 248 -1.57 -12.59 4.51
N LEU A 249 -2.13 -13.81 4.51
CA LEU A 249 -3.42 -14.11 3.89
C LEU A 249 -4.50 -13.11 4.31
N PHE A 250 -4.63 -12.87 5.61
CA PHE A 250 -5.66 -11.98 6.15
C PHE A 250 -5.34 -10.50 5.89
N PHE A 251 -4.07 -10.16 5.70
CA PHE A 251 -3.60 -8.81 5.36
C PHE A 251 -3.53 -8.54 3.86
N THR A 252 -3.82 -9.54 3.03
CA THR A 252 -3.80 -9.44 1.58
C THR A 252 -4.79 -8.37 1.12
N PHE A 253 -4.28 -7.36 0.39
CA PHE A 253 -5.10 -6.23 -0.05
C PHE A 253 -6.23 -6.61 -1.01
N CYS A 254 -6.02 -7.63 -1.85
CA CYS A 254 -7.03 -8.13 -2.78
C CYS A 254 -7.79 -9.30 -2.15
N SER A 255 -8.59 -9.00 -1.13
CA SER A 255 -9.41 -9.95 -0.38
C SER A 255 -10.79 -9.35 -0.07
N PRO A 256 -11.83 -10.18 0.19
CA PRO A 256 -13.17 -9.69 0.52
C PRO A 256 -13.20 -8.83 1.79
N ASN A 257 -12.45 -9.21 2.84
CA ASN A 257 -12.40 -8.46 4.09
C ASN A 257 -11.80 -7.05 3.89
N VAL A 258 -10.71 -6.93 3.15
CA VAL A 258 -10.11 -5.62 2.85
C VAL A 258 -10.99 -4.81 1.90
N LEU A 259 -11.68 -5.43 0.93
CA LEU A 259 -12.69 -4.76 0.10
C LEU A 259 -13.79 -4.10 0.96
N LEU A 260 -14.36 -4.83 1.92
CA LEU A 260 -15.43 -4.30 2.78
C LEU A 260 -14.97 -3.04 3.52
N MET A 261 -13.81 -3.10 4.16
CA MET A 261 -13.26 -1.97 4.90
C MET A 261 -12.89 -0.79 3.98
N THR A 262 -12.35 -1.07 2.79
CA THR A 262 -11.97 -0.06 1.80
C THR A 262 -13.20 0.66 1.25
N LEU A 263 -14.22 -0.08 0.82
CA LEU A 263 -15.44 0.50 0.29
C LEU A 263 -16.20 1.29 1.37
N ALA A 264 -16.27 0.77 2.60
CA ALA A 264 -16.85 1.49 3.73
C ALA A 264 -16.15 2.84 3.98
N THR A 265 -14.82 2.82 4.05
CA THR A 265 -14.02 4.04 4.25
C THR A 265 -14.22 5.03 3.12
N PHE A 266 -14.21 4.55 1.87
CA PHE A 266 -14.40 5.40 0.70
C PHE A 266 -15.77 6.10 0.69
N LEU A 267 -16.85 5.36 1.00
CA LEU A 267 -18.20 5.90 1.02
C LEU A 267 -18.43 6.89 2.18
N LEU A 268 -17.81 6.66 3.34
CA LEU A 268 -17.82 7.62 4.45
C LEU A 268 -17.10 8.92 4.08
N LEU A 269 -15.91 8.82 3.49
CA LEU A 269 -15.13 9.98 3.06
C LEU A 269 -15.85 10.83 2.00
N GLN A 270 -16.67 10.22 1.13
CA GLN A 270 -17.51 10.96 0.19
C GLN A 270 -18.58 11.85 0.84
N LYS A 271 -18.96 11.59 2.11
CA LYS A 271 -19.93 12.42 2.85
C LYS A 271 -19.25 13.55 3.62
N VAL A 272 -17.92 13.59 3.69
CA VAL A 272 -17.17 14.63 4.41
C VAL A 272 -17.13 15.90 3.56
N VAL A 273 -17.66 16.99 4.11
CA VAL A 273 -17.59 18.33 3.51
C VAL A 273 -16.77 19.24 4.42
N ILE A 274 -15.69 19.79 3.89
CA ILE A 274 -14.79 20.69 4.63
C ILE A 274 -14.98 22.10 4.09
N THR A 275 -15.43 23.01 4.97
CA THR A 275 -15.69 24.42 4.61
C THR A 275 -14.64 25.39 5.15
N ASN A 276 -13.87 24.98 6.18
CA ASN A 276 -12.85 25.82 6.79
C ASN A 276 -11.65 26.04 5.84
N SER A 277 -11.37 27.31 5.52
CA SER A 277 -10.33 27.67 4.54
C SER A 277 -8.91 27.32 4.98
N THR A 278 -8.60 27.38 6.27
CA THR A 278 -7.30 26.98 6.82
C THR A 278 -7.10 25.47 6.69
N VAL A 279 -8.11 24.68 7.04
CA VAL A 279 -8.08 23.22 6.90
C VAL A 279 -7.91 22.83 5.42
N ILE A 280 -8.63 23.49 4.51
CA ILE A 280 -8.48 23.25 3.06
C ILE A 280 -7.04 23.52 2.59
N LYS A 281 -6.42 24.63 3.02
CA LYS A 281 -5.03 24.96 2.65
C LYS A 281 -4.04 23.90 3.17
N VAL A 282 -4.22 23.45 4.41
CA VAL A 282 -3.40 22.40 5.02
C VAL A 282 -3.53 21.10 4.24
N LEU A 283 -4.75 20.63 3.98
CA LEU A 283 -5.00 19.40 3.24
C LEU A 283 -4.51 19.47 1.79
N ALA A 284 -4.62 20.63 1.14
CA ALA A 284 -4.08 20.84 -0.20
C ALA A 284 -2.55 20.70 -0.20
N ASN A 285 -1.86 21.27 0.80
CA ASN A 285 -0.41 21.13 0.92
C ASN A 285 -0.01 19.69 1.26
N MET A 286 -0.73 19.00 2.15
CA MET A 286 -0.51 17.58 2.43
C MET A 286 -0.68 16.72 1.17
N THR A 287 -1.70 17.01 0.35
CA THR A 287 -1.93 16.29 -0.91
C THR A 287 -0.80 16.52 -1.91
N GLN A 288 -0.29 17.75 -2.00
CA GLN A 288 0.89 18.07 -2.82
C GLN A 288 2.14 17.32 -2.34
N CYS A 289 2.34 17.23 -1.02
CA CYS A 289 3.50 16.57 -0.44
C CYS A 289 3.37 15.03 -0.36
N GLY A 290 2.17 14.48 -0.57
CA GLY A 290 1.87 13.07 -0.26
C GLY A 290 2.83 12.06 -0.88
N PHE A 291 3.23 12.28 -2.14
CA PHE A 291 4.20 11.39 -2.80
C PHE A 291 5.62 11.51 -2.24
N GLY A 292 6.07 12.72 -1.94
CA GLY A 292 7.36 12.93 -1.26
C GLY A 292 7.37 12.37 0.16
N ILE A 293 6.27 12.53 0.91
CA ILE A 293 6.10 11.91 2.25
C ILE A 293 6.26 10.39 2.13
N TYR A 294 5.58 9.78 1.16
CA TYR A 294 5.71 8.36 0.88
C TYR A 294 7.17 7.95 0.59
N MET A 295 7.94 8.75 -0.15
CA MET A 295 9.34 8.43 -0.46
C MET A 295 10.27 8.52 0.76
N VAL A 296 10.05 9.48 1.66
CA VAL A 296 11.00 9.83 2.73
C VAL A 296 10.71 9.12 4.05
N HIS A 297 9.44 8.78 4.32
CA HIS A 297 9.01 8.43 5.66
C HIS A 297 9.74 7.23 6.25
N TYR A 298 10.18 6.28 5.41
CA TYR A 298 10.83 5.07 5.86
C TYR A 298 12.22 5.35 6.46
N PHE A 299 12.97 6.30 5.92
CA PHE A 299 14.20 6.81 6.57
C PHE A 299 13.94 7.47 7.92
N VAL A 300 12.75 8.04 8.09
CA VAL A 300 12.35 8.75 9.32
C VAL A 300 11.85 7.77 10.39
N VAL A 301 11.45 6.54 10.03
CA VAL A 301 11.03 5.50 10.98
C VAL A 301 12.14 5.20 11.99
N GLY A 302 13.37 4.97 11.53
CA GLY A 302 14.50 4.59 12.39
C GLY A 302 14.77 5.55 13.55
N PRO A 303 14.99 6.85 13.31
CA PRO A 303 15.20 7.82 14.38
C PRO A 303 14.07 7.84 15.41
N PHE A 304 12.81 7.79 14.99
CA PHE A 304 11.69 7.79 15.94
C PHE A 304 11.52 6.45 16.66
N PHE A 305 11.89 5.33 16.04
CA PHE A 305 11.93 4.04 16.71
C PHE A 305 12.98 4.03 17.83
N LEU A 306 14.18 4.54 17.55
CA LEU A 306 15.26 4.67 18.54
C LEU A 306 14.92 5.66 19.68
N LEU A 307 14.14 6.70 19.39
CA LEU A 307 13.75 7.71 20.38
C LEU A 307 12.55 7.30 21.24
N ILE A 308 11.52 6.68 20.64
CA ILE A 308 10.22 6.40 21.31
C ILE A 308 10.14 4.94 21.77
N GLY A 309 10.75 3.99 21.05
CA GLY A 309 10.71 2.57 21.41
C GLY A 309 11.22 2.26 22.81
N PRO A 310 12.33 2.87 23.28
CA PRO A 310 12.82 2.70 24.65
C PRO A 310 12.02 3.45 25.73
N SER A 311 10.99 4.22 25.37
CA SER A 311 10.22 5.00 26.33
C SER A 311 9.34 4.11 27.22
N SER A 312 8.97 4.62 28.39
CA SER A 312 8.04 3.95 29.32
C SER A 312 6.57 4.05 28.89
N LEU A 313 6.28 4.55 27.69
CA LEU A 313 4.91 4.66 27.19
C LEU A 313 4.36 3.25 26.88
N PRO A 314 3.07 2.99 27.13
CA PRO A 314 2.42 1.78 26.64
C PRO A 314 2.53 1.67 25.11
N ILE A 315 2.78 0.47 24.60
CA ILE A 315 2.83 0.15 23.15
C ILE A 315 1.64 0.75 22.35
N PRO A 316 0.37 0.72 22.82
CA PRO A 316 -0.74 1.33 22.08
C PRO A 316 -0.62 2.85 21.90
N LEU A 317 0.19 3.53 22.72
CA LEU A 317 0.46 4.95 22.55
C LEU A 317 1.75 5.20 21.76
N GLN A 318 2.74 4.31 21.87
CA GLN A 318 3.98 4.42 21.10
C GLN A 318 3.72 4.41 19.59
N VAL A 319 2.93 3.46 19.08
CA VAL A 319 2.72 3.30 17.63
C VAL A 319 2.03 4.53 17.00
N PRO A 320 0.89 5.03 17.51
CA PRO A 320 0.29 6.26 16.98
C PRO A 320 1.17 7.49 17.14
N LEU A 321 1.89 7.62 18.27
CA LEU A 321 2.78 8.75 18.50
C LEU A 321 3.92 8.76 17.48
N MET A 322 4.58 7.61 17.26
CA MET A 322 5.59 7.44 16.22
C MET A 322 5.03 7.78 14.85
N ALA A 323 3.86 7.25 14.49
CA ALA A 323 3.24 7.51 13.18
C ALA A 323 2.97 9.00 12.95
N ILE A 324 2.47 9.72 13.96
CA ILE A 324 2.24 11.17 13.88
C ILE A 324 3.57 11.91 13.72
N CYS A 325 4.58 11.60 14.54
CA CYS A 325 5.89 12.23 14.48
C CYS A 325 6.59 12.00 13.13
N ILE A 326 6.58 10.77 12.64
CA ILE A 326 7.11 10.39 11.32
C ILE A 326 6.38 11.15 10.22
N PHE A 327 5.05 11.18 10.27
CA PHE A 327 4.24 11.91 9.28
C PHE A 327 4.55 13.40 9.27
N LEU A 328 4.56 14.05 10.44
CA LEU A 328 4.81 15.48 10.56
C LEU A 328 6.24 15.85 10.12
N CYS A 329 7.24 15.05 10.52
CA CYS A 329 8.63 15.26 10.12
C CYS A 329 8.80 15.09 8.60
N SER A 330 8.24 14.01 8.05
CA SER A 330 8.27 13.74 6.60
C SER A 330 7.56 14.83 5.80
N TRP A 331 6.42 15.31 6.31
CA TRP A 331 5.67 16.39 5.69
C TRP A 331 6.43 17.72 5.75
N ALA A 332 6.98 18.08 6.91
CA ALA A 332 7.78 19.29 7.07
C ALA A 332 9.00 19.27 6.15
N PHE A 333 9.72 18.15 6.09
CA PHE A 333 10.86 17.95 5.19
C PHE A 333 10.45 18.10 3.72
N THR A 334 9.40 17.40 3.30
CA THR A 334 8.91 17.45 1.91
C THR A 334 8.44 18.86 1.53
N ALA A 335 7.66 19.51 2.40
CA ALA A 335 7.17 20.87 2.20
C ALA A 335 8.33 21.88 2.12
N LEU A 336 9.37 21.70 2.93
CA LEU A 336 10.58 22.52 2.89
C LEU A 336 11.31 22.36 1.54
N ILE A 337 11.47 21.13 1.04
CA ILE A 337 12.09 20.89 -0.28
C ILE A 337 11.29 21.55 -1.41
N TYR A 338 9.96 21.44 -1.39
CA TYR A 338 9.09 22.14 -2.34
C TYR A 338 9.23 23.67 -2.26
N LYS A 339 9.42 24.21 -1.04
CA LYS A 339 9.61 25.66 -0.82
C LYS A 339 10.98 26.14 -1.30
N LEU A 340 12.05 25.40 -1.00
CA LEU A 340 13.43 25.79 -1.32
C LEU A 340 13.78 25.60 -2.79
N MET A 341 13.29 24.52 -3.42
CA MET A 341 13.69 24.15 -4.79
C MET A 341 12.50 23.70 -5.65
N PRO A 342 11.46 24.53 -5.86
CA PRO A 342 10.19 24.10 -6.45
C PRO A 342 10.32 23.43 -7.83
N ARG A 343 11.23 23.91 -8.69
CA ARG A 343 11.45 23.34 -10.04
C ARG A 343 12.17 21.99 -10.00
N LYS A 344 13.07 21.80 -9.02
CA LYS A 344 13.83 20.54 -8.88
C LYS A 344 13.06 19.52 -8.05
N ALA A 345 12.26 19.96 -7.09
CA ALA A 345 11.50 19.12 -6.17
C ALA A 345 10.64 18.09 -6.91
N VAL A 346 10.07 18.41 -8.07
CA VAL A 346 9.31 17.47 -8.92
C VAL A 346 10.10 16.19 -9.25
N TRP A 347 11.41 16.29 -9.42
CA TRP A 347 12.26 15.13 -9.78
C TRP A 347 12.65 14.26 -8.58
N PHE A 348 12.60 14.82 -7.36
CA PHE A 348 12.98 14.11 -6.12
C PHE A 348 11.77 13.72 -5.26
N MET A 349 10.68 14.50 -5.33
CA MET A 349 9.50 14.42 -4.45
C MET A 349 8.18 14.23 -5.22
N GLY A 350 8.22 14.22 -6.56
CA GLY A 350 7.09 13.95 -7.46
C GLY A 350 6.15 15.09 -7.76
#